data_AF-A0A0F8WTQ7-F1
#
_entry.id   AF-A0A0F8WTQ7-F1
#
_cell.length_a   1.000
_cell.length_b   1.000
_cell.length_c   1.000
_cell.angle_alpha   90.00
_cell.angle_beta   90.00
_cell.angle_gamma   90.00
#
_symmetry.space_group_name_H-M   'P 1'
#
loop_
_entity.id
_entity.type
_entity.pdbx_description
1 polymer ?
#
loop_
_entity_poly.entity_id
_entity_poly.type
_entity_poly.pdbx_seq_one_letter_code
_entity_poly.pdbx_strand_id
1 'polypeptide(L)'
;MGENATDDTPKDRNKKWEMAFRARVRQIVPGLFLGNVEASYTREMLQENHINAIVSLTDARWVWWNTITREAGVPKHRHKWVQCADSSTQDLLAHMSDICDFIDQMAPPALSS
;
A
#
# COMPACT_ATOMS: atom_id res chain seq x y z
N MET A 1 20.96 29.18 24.57
CA MET A 1 19.63 29.60 25.07
C MET A 1 18.62 29.24 23.99
N GLY A 2 17.74 28.27 24.25
CA GLY A 2 16.64 27.89 23.36
C GLY A 2 16.64 26.43 22.86
N GLU A 3 16.76 25.45 23.76
CA GLU A 3 16.32 24.07 23.45
C GLU A 3 14.80 24.03 23.59
N ASN A 4 14.07 24.07 22.47
CA ASN A 4 12.63 23.83 22.45
C ASN A 4 12.39 22.31 22.50
N ALA A 5 12.45 21.74 23.70
CA ALA A 5 11.91 20.42 23.97
C ALA A 5 10.38 20.52 23.95
N THR A 6 9.75 20.15 22.83
CA THR A 6 8.30 19.97 22.76
C THR A 6 7.94 18.75 23.60
N ASP A 7 7.28 19.00 24.72
CA ASP A 7 6.73 17.99 25.64
C ASP A 7 5.57 17.26 24.94
N ASP A 8 5.90 16.22 24.16
CA ASP A 8 4.93 15.36 23.48
C ASP A 8 4.20 14.50 24.52
N THR A 9 2.98 14.92 24.90
CA THR A 9 2.18 14.19 25.88
C THR A 9 1.77 12.80 25.34
N PRO A 10 1.53 11.79 26.22
CA PRO A 10 1.13 10.44 25.79
C PRO A 10 -0.13 10.41 24.90
N LYS A 11 -1.06 11.36 25.07
CA LYS A 11 -2.25 11.51 24.22
C LYS A 11 -1.90 11.97 22.81
N ASP A 12 -0.92 12.86 22.67
CA ASP A 12 -0.47 13.36 21.37
C ASP A 12 0.32 12.29 20.61
N ARG A 13 1.12 11.50 21.32
CA ARG A 13 1.75 10.30 20.76
C ARG A 13 0.69 9.31 20.28
N ASN A 14 -0.35 9.03 21.08
CA ASN A 14 -1.42 8.10 20.69
C ASN A 14 -2.17 8.57 19.43
N LYS A 15 -2.56 9.85 19.35
CA LYS A 15 -3.19 10.43 18.15
C LYS A 15 -2.26 10.40 16.93
N LYS A 16 -0.97 10.67 17.11
CA LYS A 16 0.04 10.61 16.04
C LYS A 16 0.17 9.19 15.48
N TRP A 17 0.13 8.18 16.35
CA TRP A 17 0.13 6.77 15.95
C TRP A 17 -1.17 6.36 15.27
N GLU A 18 -2.33 6.75 15.80
CA GLU A 18 -3.64 6.50 15.17
C GLU A 18 -3.71 7.11 13.75
N MET A 19 -3.14 8.30 13.55
CA MET A 19 -3.07 8.92 12.23
C MET A 19 -2.05 8.26 11.31
N ALA A 20 -0.93 7.77 11.85
CA ALA A 20 0.09 7.04 11.08
C ALA A 20 -0.49 5.73 10.51
N PHE A 21 -1.25 4.99 11.32
CA PHE A 21 -1.87 3.71 10.96
C PHE A 21 -3.29 3.84 10.41
N ARG A 22 -3.75 5.05 10.10
CA ARG A 22 -5.02 5.21 9.40
C ARG A 22 -4.87 4.74 7.95
N ALA A 23 -5.67 3.76 7.59
CA ALA A 23 -5.78 3.23 6.25
C ALA A 23 -6.25 4.33 5.27
N ARG A 24 -5.50 4.50 4.15
CA ARG A 24 -5.67 5.59 3.19
C ARG A 24 -5.40 5.11 1.78
N VAL A 25 -6.28 5.47 0.85
CA VAL A 25 -6.14 5.20 -0.58
C VAL A 25 -6.49 6.45 -1.38
N ARG A 26 -5.81 6.67 -2.51
CA ARG A 26 -6.11 7.74 -3.46
C ARG A 26 -6.03 7.19 -4.87
N GLN A 27 -7.04 7.48 -5.68
CA GLN A 27 -6.99 7.21 -7.11
C GLN A 27 -6.00 8.18 -7.78
N ILE A 28 -5.04 7.64 -8.54
CA ILE A 28 -4.05 8.44 -9.27
C ILE A 28 -4.45 8.59 -10.75
N VAL A 29 -5.00 7.53 -11.33
CA VAL A 29 -5.67 7.53 -12.64
C VAL A 29 -6.86 6.55 -12.58
N PRO A 30 -7.86 6.63 -13.47
CA PRO A 30 -9.01 5.72 -13.44
C PRO A 30 -8.59 4.24 -13.42
N GLY A 31 -8.98 3.51 -12.38
CA GLY A 31 -8.62 2.10 -12.20
C GLY A 31 -7.26 1.84 -11.54
N LEU A 32 -6.46 2.87 -11.20
CA LEU A 32 -5.19 2.73 -10.48
C LEU A 32 -5.16 3.59 -9.22
N PHE A 33 -4.80 2.96 -8.11
CA PHE A 33 -4.86 3.55 -6.78
C PHE A 33 -3.51 3.43 -6.07
N LEU A 34 -3.16 4.46 -5.31
CA LEU A 34 -2.02 4.47 -4.40
C LEU A 34 -2.55 4.47 -2.97
N GLY A 35 -2.10 3.50 -2.16
CA GLY A 35 -2.49 3.39 -0.76
C GLY A 35 -1.33 3.05 0.15
N ASN A 36 -1.53 3.24 1.45
CA ASN A 36 -0.59 2.76 2.46
C ASN A 36 -0.80 1.27 2.79
N VAL A 37 0.10 0.71 3.60
CA VAL A 37 0.05 -0.71 4.01
C VAL A 37 -1.31 -1.07 4.64
N GLU A 38 -1.84 -0.21 5.51
CA GLU A 38 -3.14 -0.42 6.16
C GLU A 38 -4.31 -0.55 5.17
N ALA A 39 -4.27 0.20 4.05
CA ALA A 39 -5.28 0.08 3.00
C ALA A 39 -5.23 -1.27 2.28
N SER A 40 -4.09 -1.96 2.28
CA SER A 40 -3.96 -3.23 1.58
C SER A 40 -4.71 -4.38 2.25
N TYR A 41 -5.13 -4.24 3.50
CA TYR A 41 -5.92 -5.24 4.22
C TYR A 41 -7.15 -4.66 4.92
N THR A 42 -7.60 -3.46 4.51
CA THR A 42 -8.89 -2.92 4.93
C THR A 42 -9.96 -3.36 3.93
N ARG A 43 -10.85 -4.27 4.35
CA ARG A 43 -11.83 -4.90 3.46
C ARG A 43 -12.74 -3.90 2.76
N GLU A 44 -13.28 -2.95 3.53
CA GLU A 44 -14.23 -1.96 3.03
C GLU A 44 -13.60 -1.17 1.89
N MET A 45 -12.37 -0.67 2.06
CA MET A 45 -11.67 0.08 1.02
C MET A 45 -11.37 -0.74 -0.23
N LEU A 46 -10.97 -2.00 -0.09
CA LEU A 46 -10.73 -2.87 -1.24
C LEU A 46 -12.03 -3.09 -2.03
N GLN A 47 -13.15 -3.34 -1.34
CA GLN A 47 -14.44 -3.61 -1.96
C GLN A 47 -15.07 -2.35 -2.58
N GLU A 48 -15.09 -1.22 -1.87
CA GLU A 48 -15.65 0.06 -2.32
C GLU A 48 -14.94 0.61 -3.55
N ASN A 49 -13.62 0.42 -3.64
CA ASN A 49 -12.83 0.87 -4.80
C ASN A 49 -12.69 -0.22 -5.88
N HIS A 50 -13.37 -1.36 -5.73
CA HIS A 50 -13.30 -2.51 -6.64
C HIS A 50 -11.86 -3.01 -6.91
N ILE A 51 -11.01 -2.98 -5.89
CA ILE A 51 -9.63 -3.44 -5.97
C ILE A 51 -9.60 -4.96 -6.06
N ASN A 52 -9.12 -5.48 -7.18
CA ASN A 52 -8.98 -6.92 -7.43
C ASN A 52 -7.51 -7.36 -7.65
N ALA A 53 -6.57 -6.41 -7.62
CA ALA A 53 -5.14 -6.63 -7.77
C ALA A 53 -4.36 -5.66 -6.88
N ILE A 54 -3.25 -6.11 -6.30
CA ILE A 54 -2.43 -5.34 -5.37
C ILE A 54 -0.95 -5.56 -5.69
N VAL A 55 -0.18 -4.47 -5.69
CA VAL A 55 1.29 -4.51 -5.60
C VAL A 55 1.67 -3.97 -4.22
N SER A 56 2.29 -4.80 -3.39
CA SER A 56 2.80 -4.41 -2.07
C SER A 56 4.31 -4.25 -2.11
N LEU A 57 4.79 -3.03 -1.88
CA LEU A 57 6.20 -2.70 -1.71
C LEU A 57 6.48 -2.57 -0.21
N THR A 58 6.94 -3.66 0.41
CA THR A 58 7.20 -3.67 1.86
C THR A 58 8.13 -4.83 2.23
N ASP A 59 8.89 -4.67 3.31
CA ASP A 59 9.65 -5.74 3.96
C ASP A 59 8.75 -6.68 4.79
N ALA A 60 7.54 -6.24 5.11
CA ALA A 60 6.56 -6.96 5.90
C ALA A 60 5.79 -8.01 5.07
N ARG A 61 6.31 -9.24 5.05
CA ARG A 61 5.65 -10.37 4.35
C ARG A 61 4.23 -10.70 4.84
N TRP A 62 3.86 -10.32 6.06
CA TRP A 62 2.50 -10.54 6.60
C TRP A 62 1.43 -9.71 5.89
N VAL A 63 1.83 -8.66 5.17
CA VAL A 63 0.97 -7.83 4.31
C VAL A 63 0.59 -8.58 3.04
N TRP A 64 1.38 -9.56 2.62
CA TRP A 64 1.12 -10.35 1.41
C TRP A 64 0.00 -11.37 1.63
N TRP A 65 -1.01 -11.29 0.76
CA TRP A 65 -2.12 -12.22 0.57
C TRP A 65 -2.64 -12.88 1.86
N ASN A 66 -3.04 -12.05 2.82
CA ASN A 66 -3.65 -12.49 4.07
C ASN A 66 -5.15 -12.81 3.91
N THR A 67 -5.77 -13.35 4.96
CA THR A 67 -7.20 -13.70 4.98
C THR A 67 -8.10 -12.55 4.52
N ILE A 68 -7.79 -11.30 4.90
CA ILE A 68 -8.63 -10.15 4.57
C ILE A 68 -8.57 -9.85 3.07
N THR A 69 -7.37 -9.81 2.48
CA THR A 69 -7.20 -9.61 1.03
C THR A 69 -7.88 -10.70 0.21
N ARG A 70 -7.80 -11.95 0.66
CA ARG A 70 -8.47 -13.09 0.03
C ARG A 70 -9.99 -12.94 0.08
N GLU A 71 -10.54 -12.58 1.23
CA GLU A 71 -11.98 -12.40 1.43
C GLU A 71 -12.53 -11.13 0.75
N ALA A 72 -11.68 -10.14 0.52
CA ALA A 72 -11.99 -8.98 -0.32
C ALA A 72 -12.06 -9.33 -1.82
N GLY A 73 -11.71 -10.57 -2.21
CA GLY A 73 -11.79 -11.03 -3.59
C GLY A 73 -10.52 -10.83 -4.40
N VAL A 74 -9.37 -10.58 -3.77
CA VAL A 74 -8.06 -10.52 -4.45
C VAL A 74 -7.47 -11.94 -4.53
N PRO A 75 -7.40 -12.56 -5.72
CA PRO A 75 -6.76 -13.86 -5.89
C PRO A 75 -5.25 -13.76 -5.65
N LYS A 76 -4.64 -14.85 -5.19
CA LYS A 76 -3.19 -14.90 -4.90
C LYS A 76 -2.32 -14.42 -6.06
N HIS A 77 -2.67 -14.80 -7.29
CA HIS A 77 -1.92 -14.42 -8.49
C HIS A 77 -2.07 -12.94 -8.88
N ARG A 78 -3.08 -12.23 -8.33
CA ARG A 78 -3.26 -10.78 -8.49
C ARG A 78 -2.71 -10.00 -7.28
N HIS A 79 -1.95 -10.64 -6.39
CA HIS A 79 -1.23 -9.95 -5.31
C HIS A 79 0.28 -10.13 -5.47
N LYS A 80 0.93 -9.16 -6.12
CA LYS A 80 2.38 -9.09 -6.23
C LYS A 80 2.97 -8.49 -4.95
N TRP A 81 3.93 -9.18 -4.37
CA TRP A 81 4.72 -8.65 -3.26
C TRP A 81 6.16 -8.48 -3.72
N VAL A 82 6.72 -7.30 -3.46
CA VAL A 82 8.13 -7.00 -3.69
C VAL A 82 8.72 -6.60 -2.34
N GLN A 83 9.77 -7.30 -1.94
CA GLN A 83 10.47 -6.98 -0.71
C GLN A 83 11.16 -5.61 -0.87
N CYS A 84 10.67 -4.62 -0.15
CA CYS A 84 11.12 -3.24 -0.25
C CYS A 84 11.32 -2.67 1.15
N ALA A 85 12.57 -2.39 1.49
CA ALA A 85 12.93 -1.63 2.68
C ALA A 85 12.76 -0.13 2.40
N ASP A 86 12.31 0.60 3.42
CA ASP A 86 12.31 2.07 3.40
C ASP A 86 13.73 2.57 3.64
N SER A 87 14.53 2.61 2.57
CA SER A 87 15.94 2.96 2.59
C SER A 87 16.31 3.82 1.39
N SER A 88 17.21 4.78 1.59
CA SER A 88 17.79 5.58 0.51
C SER A 88 18.76 4.82 -0.39
N THR A 89 19.15 3.59 0.00
CA THR A 89 20.14 2.78 -0.72
C THR A 89 19.56 1.62 -1.50
N GLN A 90 18.28 1.28 -1.30
CA GLN A 90 17.67 0.19 -2.04
C GLN A 90 17.41 0.61 -3.49
N ASP A 91 17.88 -0.21 -4.43
CA ASP A 91 17.60 -0.02 -5.84
C ASP A 91 16.18 -0.51 -6.18
N LEU A 92 15.25 0.44 -6.34
CA LEU A 92 13.88 0.15 -6.78
C LEU A 92 13.78 -0.02 -8.30
N LEU A 93 14.74 0.52 -9.07
CA LEU A 93 14.70 0.49 -10.54
C LEU A 93 14.74 -0.96 -11.05
N ALA A 94 15.48 -1.83 -10.35
CA ALA A 94 15.55 -3.26 -10.62
C ALA A 94 14.18 -3.97 -10.60
N HIS A 95 13.19 -3.42 -9.88
CA HIS A 95 11.84 -4.00 -9.79
C HIS A 95 10.80 -3.28 -10.65
N MET A 96 11.12 -2.09 -11.18
CA MET A 96 10.12 -1.25 -11.85
C MET A 96 9.55 -1.90 -13.09
N SER A 97 10.37 -2.55 -13.94
CA SER A 97 9.88 -3.24 -15.15
C SER A 97 8.85 -4.31 -14.79
N ASP A 98 9.21 -5.21 -13.86
CA ASP A 98 8.33 -6.30 -13.43
C ASP A 98 7.04 -5.80 -12.73
N ILE A 99 7.08 -4.63 -12.12
CA ILE A 99 5.91 -3.98 -11.51
C ILE A 99 5.01 -3.39 -12.60
N CYS A 100 5.59 -2.68 -13.58
CA CYS A 100 4.87 -2.14 -14.73
C CYS A 100 4.19 -3.25 -15.52
N ASP A 101 4.92 -4.33 -15.87
CA ASP A 101 4.37 -5.48 -16.60
C ASP A 101 3.20 -6.12 -15.84
N PHE A 102 3.29 -6.20 -14.51
CA PHE A 102 2.21 -6.71 -13.69
C PHE A 102 0.99 -5.77 -13.68
N ILE A 103 1.21 -4.46 -13.56
CA ILE A 103 0.14 -3.48 -13.63
C ILE A 103 -0.55 -3.58 -14.98
N ASP A 104 0.19 -3.63 -16.09
CA ASP A 104 -0.36 -3.74 -17.43
C ASP A 104 -1.15 -5.03 -17.65
N GLN A 105 -0.71 -6.15 -17.09
CA GLN A 105 -1.45 -7.42 -17.11
C GLN A 105 -2.74 -7.39 -16.30
N MET A 106 -2.80 -6.61 -15.23
CA MET A 106 -3.94 -6.54 -14.32
C MET A 106 -4.90 -5.40 -14.64
N ALA A 107 -4.42 -4.40 -15.36
CA ALA A 107 -5.11 -3.16 -15.64
C ALA A 107 -6.35 -3.39 -16.51
N PRO A 108 -7.43 -2.61 -16.28
CA PRO A 108 -8.55 -2.59 -17.20
C PRO A 108 -8.10 -2.06 -18.57
N PRO A 109 -8.77 -2.46 -19.67
CA PRO A 109 -8.43 -2.01 -21.03
C PRO A 109 -8.32 -0.48 -21.20
N ALA A 110 -9.00 0.29 -20.33
CA ALA A 110 -8.95 1.75 -20.32
C ALA A 110 -7.58 2.34 -19.94
N LEU A 111 -6.68 1.55 -19.37
CA LEU A 111 -5.29 1.94 -19.09
C LEU A 111 -4.30 1.43 -20.15
N SER A 112 -4.75 0.55 -21.05
CA SER A 112 -3.97 0.00 -22.15
C SER A 112 -4.21 0.83 -23.43
N SER A 113 -3.69 2.06 -23.48
CA SER A 113 -3.70 2.91 -24.68
C SER A 113 -2.37 2.87 -25.41
#